data_AF-L0DAB0-F1
#
_entry.id   AF-L0DAB0-F1
#
_cell.length_a   1.000
_cell.length_b   1.000
_cell.length_c   1.000
_cell.angle_alpha   90.00
_cell.angle_beta   90.00
_cell.angle_gamma   90.00
#
_symmetry.space_group_name_H-M   'P 1'
#
loop_
_entity.id
_entity.type
_entity.pdbx_description
1 polymer ?
#
loop_
_entity_poly.entity_id
_entity_poly.type
_entity_poly.pdbx_seq_one_letter_code
_entity_poly.pdbx_strand_id
1 'polypeptide(L)'
;MLPPIRYPLPTLVLLVILGLITWRGETMIRPLKSALAERWQRQFEGPPVPNSTEPKVVAGPIIRKALLLHDDVITSDHPAGSPSETIRLRMFVDIYDVWPLSGPPDFYRVGNRRPIGWVNANDLLPWETRLVVHVPDDGSAAADARASNDHRPTTSRPALPVLSWTADSVEVARWDEALPWQAVSGRVPIRLAALRPEDWGVWISRPELLSLLRRTGPNPGEPAKTTRLRAILGRLSDDRPLSAKDQAAAIAFLPAQVFMPEGNLMSILGSNESLARVNENWKPEASWGGVSFQFLPLSALP
;
A
#
# COMPACT_ATOMS: atom_id res chain seq x y z
N MET A 1 17.83 38.90 -75.92
CA MET A 1 19.11 38.43 -75.35
C MET A 1 18.81 37.67 -74.07
N LEU A 2 18.91 36.34 -74.10
CA LEU A 2 18.75 35.47 -72.92
C LEU A 2 20.15 34.97 -72.52
N PRO A 3 20.53 35.01 -71.23
CA PRO A 3 21.89 34.66 -70.81
C PRO A 3 22.10 33.13 -70.81
N PRO A 4 23.36 32.66 -70.98
CA PRO A 4 23.68 31.25 -71.02
C PRO A 4 23.67 30.66 -69.61
N ILE A 5 22.75 29.73 -69.37
CA ILE A 5 22.63 29.00 -68.11
C ILE A 5 23.73 27.94 -68.07
N ARG A 6 24.75 28.15 -67.23
CA ARG A 6 25.82 27.18 -66.94
C ARG A 6 25.54 26.49 -65.60
N TYR A 7 24.76 25.41 -65.62
CA TYR A 7 24.77 24.44 -64.52
C TYR A 7 25.54 23.20 -64.97
N PRO A 8 26.74 22.90 -64.42
CA PRO A 8 27.48 21.73 -64.82
C PRO A 8 26.70 20.48 -64.39
N LEU A 9 26.43 19.57 -65.33
CA LEU A 9 25.76 18.28 -65.13
C LEU A 9 26.03 17.56 -63.78
N PRO A 10 27.27 17.53 -63.23
CA PRO A 10 27.53 16.96 -61.90
C PRO A 10 26.75 17.63 -60.76
N THR A 11 26.45 18.93 -60.82
CA THR A 11 25.62 19.61 -59.81
C THR A 11 24.16 19.18 -59.86
N LEU A 12 23.63 18.89 -61.04
CA LEU A 12 22.28 18.33 -61.19
C LEU A 12 22.19 16.91 -60.63
N VAL A 13 23.18 16.07 -60.91
CA VAL A 13 23.25 14.70 -60.36
C VAL A 13 23.37 14.73 -58.84
N LEU A 14 24.19 15.63 -58.29
CA LEU A 14 24.32 15.81 -56.85
C LEU A 14 22.99 16.22 -56.21
N LEU A 15 22.27 17.18 -56.81
CA LEU A 15 20.96 17.62 -56.32
C LEU A 15 19.92 16.49 -56.35
N VAL A 16 19.92 15.65 -57.40
CA VAL A 16 19.01 14.50 -57.49
C VAL A 16 19.32 13.46 -56.42
N ILE A 17 20.60 13.15 -56.19
CA ILE A 17 21.03 12.21 -55.13
C ILE A 17 20.68 12.77 -53.75
N LEU A 18 20.94 14.06 -53.51
CA LEU A 18 20.59 14.71 -52.25
C LEU A 18 19.07 14.71 -52.02
N GLY A 19 18.28 14.93 -53.08
CA GLY A 19 16.83 14.84 -53.07
C GLY A 19 16.31 13.44 -52.72
N LEU A 20 16.93 12.38 -53.29
CA LEU A 20 16.57 11.00 -52.99
C LEU A 20 16.93 10.58 -51.55
N ILE A 21 18.08 11.03 -51.03
CA ILE A 21 18.50 10.74 -49.66
C ILE A 21 17.61 11.48 -48.65
N THR A 22 17.30 12.75 -48.91
CA THR A 22 16.39 13.53 -48.05
C THR A 22 14.97 12.95 -48.05
N TRP A 23 14.45 12.56 -49.22
CA TRP A 23 13.14 11.92 -49.34
C TRP A 23 13.06 10.56 -48.61
N ARG A 24 14.12 9.76 -48.69
CA ARG A 24 14.20 8.46 -47.98
C ARG A 24 14.40 8.63 -46.47
N GLY A 25 15.14 9.65 -46.04
CA GLY A 25 15.25 10.02 -44.64
C GLY A 25 13.91 10.50 -44.06
N GLU A 26 13.18 11.31 -44.81
CA GLU A 26 11.90 11.85 -44.35
C GLU A 26 10.80 10.80 -44.19
N THR A 27 10.78 9.77 -45.05
CA THR A 27 9.87 8.64 -44.93
C THR A 27 10.20 7.73 -43.74
N MET A 28 11.48 7.52 -43.40
CA MET A 28 11.88 6.76 -42.21
C MET A 28 11.62 7.50 -40.90
N ILE A 29 11.66 8.84 -40.91
CA ILE A 29 11.50 9.66 -39.68
C ILE A 29 10.03 10.09 -39.47
N ARG A 30 9.17 9.97 -40.49
CA ARG A 30 7.73 10.29 -40.42
C ARG A 30 6.97 9.67 -39.23
N PRO A 31 7.08 8.35 -38.94
CA PRO A 31 6.38 7.75 -37.80
C PRO A 31 6.93 8.23 -36.45
N LEU A 32 8.22 8.60 -36.39
CA LEU A 32 8.83 9.17 -35.18
C LEU A 32 8.37 10.61 -34.95
N LYS A 33 8.27 11.40 -36.03
CA LYS A 33 7.77 12.78 -35.99
C LYS A 33 6.29 12.84 -35.66
N SER A 34 5.44 11.93 -36.15
CA SER A 34 4.01 11.90 -35.78
C SER A 34 3.81 11.50 -34.31
N ALA A 35 4.59 10.55 -33.78
CA ALA A 35 4.54 10.18 -32.37
C ALA A 35 5.04 11.31 -31.43
N LEU A 36 6.03 12.09 -31.88
CA LEU A 36 6.51 13.27 -31.15
C LEU A 36 5.55 14.45 -31.28
N ALA A 37 4.94 14.66 -32.45
CA ALA A 37 3.94 15.70 -32.68
C ALA A 37 2.66 15.44 -31.87
N GLU A 38 2.16 14.20 -31.78
CA GLU A 38 1.04 13.85 -30.89
C GLU A 38 1.38 14.05 -29.40
N ARG A 39 2.65 13.91 -29.01
CA ARG A 39 3.12 14.24 -27.66
C ARG A 39 3.21 15.75 -27.43
N TRP A 40 3.60 16.53 -28.42
CA TRP A 40 3.78 17.99 -28.32
C TRP A 40 2.47 18.77 -28.46
N GLN A 41 1.53 18.32 -29.28
CA GLN A 41 0.26 18.99 -29.52
C GLN A 41 -0.69 18.90 -28.31
N ARG A 42 -0.46 17.92 -27.40
CA ARG A 42 -1.11 17.86 -26.08
C ARG A 42 -0.59 18.89 -25.08
N GLN A 43 0.50 19.59 -25.39
CA GLN A 43 1.23 20.40 -24.41
C GLN A 43 0.93 21.91 -24.51
N PHE A 44 0.27 22.43 -25.55
CA PHE A 44 0.31 23.89 -25.80
C PHE A 44 -0.94 24.66 -26.30
N GLU A 45 -2.15 24.09 -26.39
CA GLU A 45 -3.36 24.91 -26.67
C GLU A 45 -4.42 24.80 -25.55
N GLY A 46 -4.73 25.93 -24.89
CA GLY A 46 -5.94 26.18 -24.07
C GLY A 46 -6.83 27.25 -24.73
N PRO A 47 -8.04 27.66 -24.23
CA PRO A 47 -8.54 27.71 -22.82
C PRO A 47 -10.01 27.18 -22.62
N PRO A 48 -10.73 27.27 -21.45
CA PRO A 48 -10.36 27.71 -20.10
C PRO A 48 -10.44 26.60 -19.00
N VAL A 49 -9.97 26.95 -17.80
CA VAL A 49 -9.69 26.18 -16.56
C VAL A 49 -10.95 26.18 -15.63
N PRO A 50 -11.14 25.29 -14.62
CA PRO A 50 -10.21 24.31 -14.00
C PRO A 50 -10.75 22.87 -13.92
N ASN A 51 -10.10 21.90 -14.57
CA ASN A 51 -10.28 20.48 -14.24
C ASN A 51 -8.92 19.77 -14.33
N SER A 52 -8.27 19.63 -13.17
CA SER A 52 -6.99 18.94 -13.01
C SER A 52 -7.14 17.48 -13.42
N THR A 53 -6.69 17.11 -14.62
CA THR A 53 -6.54 15.73 -15.10
C THR A 53 -5.15 15.15 -14.81
N GLU A 54 -4.26 15.94 -14.23
CA GLU A 54 -3.03 15.44 -13.65
C GLU A 54 -3.21 15.15 -12.15
N PRO A 55 -2.74 13.99 -11.66
CA PRO A 55 -2.59 13.77 -10.24
C PRO A 55 -1.65 14.82 -9.66
N LYS A 56 -2.13 15.62 -8.72
CA LYS A 56 -1.26 16.52 -7.97
C LYS A 56 -0.34 15.65 -7.13
N VAL A 57 0.93 15.55 -7.53
CA VAL A 57 2.01 15.11 -6.64
C VAL A 57 2.08 16.15 -5.52
N VAL A 58 1.35 15.89 -4.43
CA VAL A 58 1.47 16.67 -3.20
C VAL A 58 2.89 16.43 -2.71
N ALA A 59 3.69 17.50 -2.61
CA ALA A 59 5.02 17.44 -2.02
C ALA A 59 4.89 17.14 -0.51
N GLY A 60 4.89 15.85 -0.17
CA GLY A 60 4.88 15.35 1.21
C GLY A 60 5.00 13.82 1.22
N PRO A 61 5.59 13.21 2.25
CA PRO A 61 5.69 11.76 2.31
C PRO A 61 4.32 11.20 2.71
N ILE A 62 3.49 10.80 1.76
CA ILE A 62 2.32 9.99 2.11
C ILE A 62 2.17 8.82 1.13
N ILE A 63 2.91 7.74 1.41
CA ILE A 63 2.54 6.42 0.92
C ILE A 63 1.34 5.99 1.79
N ARG A 64 0.12 6.35 1.37
CA ARG A 64 -1.11 5.85 2.01
C ARG A 64 -1.30 4.42 1.52
N LYS A 65 -1.09 3.41 2.37
CA LYS A 65 -1.30 2.01 1.95
C LYS A 65 -2.76 1.62 2.16
N ALA A 66 -3.25 0.73 1.32
CA ALA A 66 -4.54 0.08 1.50
C ALA A 66 -4.42 -1.43 1.27
N LEU A 67 -5.37 -2.18 1.81
CA LEU A 67 -5.55 -3.60 1.53
C LEU A 67 -6.70 -3.76 0.54
N LEU A 68 -6.43 -4.46 -0.57
CA LEU A 68 -7.50 -4.92 -1.47
C LEU A 68 -8.28 -6.04 -0.80
N LEU A 69 -9.60 -5.87 -0.75
CA LEU A 69 -10.51 -6.78 -0.05
C LEU A 69 -10.90 -8.00 -0.89
N HIS A 70 -10.79 -7.91 -2.22
CA HIS A 70 -11.23 -8.94 -3.15
C HIS A 70 -10.14 -9.35 -4.14
N ASP A 71 -10.27 -10.57 -4.66
CA ASP A 71 -9.51 -10.99 -5.85
C ASP A 71 -10.24 -10.45 -7.08
N ASP A 72 -9.54 -10.42 -8.22
CA ASP A 72 -10.07 -9.93 -9.49
C ASP A 72 -10.70 -8.53 -9.44
N VAL A 73 -10.09 -7.62 -8.67
CA VAL A 73 -10.55 -6.22 -8.58
C VAL A 73 -10.31 -5.51 -9.90
N ILE A 74 -11.38 -4.99 -10.48
CA ILE A 74 -11.34 -4.26 -11.74
C ILE A 74 -10.81 -2.85 -11.50
N THR A 75 -9.84 -2.46 -12.31
CA THR A 75 -9.28 -1.11 -12.34
C THR A 75 -9.72 -0.38 -13.60
N SER A 76 -9.66 0.94 -13.55
CA SER A 76 -10.00 1.83 -14.67
C SER A 76 -8.93 2.89 -14.88
N ASP A 77 -8.84 3.45 -16.09
CA ASP A 77 -7.84 4.47 -16.42
C ASP A 77 -8.13 5.83 -15.75
N HIS A 78 -9.39 6.06 -15.37
CA HIS A 78 -9.91 7.26 -14.71
C HIS A 78 -11.07 6.87 -13.78
N PRO A 79 -11.39 7.67 -12.74
CA PRO A 79 -12.46 7.34 -11.78
C PRO A 79 -13.79 7.02 -12.47
N ALA A 80 -14.42 5.89 -12.10
CA ALA A 80 -15.65 5.36 -12.71
C ALA A 80 -15.60 5.12 -14.23
N GLY A 81 -14.39 5.02 -14.82
CA GLY A 81 -14.19 4.77 -16.23
C GLY A 81 -14.37 3.31 -16.64
N SER A 82 -14.22 3.05 -17.94
CA SER A 82 -14.21 1.68 -18.45
C SER A 82 -13.11 0.83 -17.81
N PRO A 83 -13.35 -0.48 -17.57
CA PRO A 83 -12.33 -1.42 -17.12
C PRO A 83 -11.10 -1.39 -18.03
N SER A 84 -9.90 -1.30 -17.45
CA SER A 84 -8.64 -1.34 -18.19
C SER A 84 -7.76 -2.53 -17.82
N GLU A 85 -7.59 -2.79 -16.53
CA GLU A 85 -6.83 -3.92 -16.00
C GLU A 85 -7.53 -4.56 -14.79
N THR A 86 -7.26 -5.84 -14.52
CA THR A 86 -7.78 -6.55 -13.35
C THR A 86 -6.63 -6.96 -12.44
N ILE A 87 -6.69 -6.52 -11.18
CA ILE A 87 -5.79 -6.99 -10.13
C ILE A 87 -6.29 -8.35 -9.65
N ARG A 88 -5.64 -9.40 -10.14
CA ARG A 88 -6.10 -10.79 -9.96
C ARG A 88 -6.06 -11.28 -8.52
N LEU A 89 -5.16 -10.74 -7.71
CA LEU A 89 -4.92 -11.21 -6.34
C LEU A 89 -5.05 -10.07 -5.35
N ARG A 90 -5.71 -10.33 -4.23
CA ARG A 90 -5.69 -9.50 -3.03
C ARG A 90 -4.27 -9.22 -2.58
N MET A 91 -3.99 -7.95 -2.26
CA MET A 91 -2.68 -7.50 -1.86
C MET A 91 -2.73 -6.14 -1.17
N PHE A 92 -1.62 -5.77 -0.53
CA PHE A 92 -1.40 -4.38 -0.14
C PHE A 92 -1.02 -3.56 -1.36
N VAL A 93 -1.62 -2.38 -1.45
CA VAL A 93 -1.39 -1.43 -2.52
C VAL A 93 -0.97 -0.08 -1.95
N ASP A 94 -0.13 0.62 -2.70
CA ASP A 94 0.17 2.02 -2.50
C ASP A 94 -0.94 2.86 -3.15
N ILE A 95 -1.51 3.82 -2.43
CA ILE A 95 -2.41 4.83 -2.98
C ILE A 95 -1.57 5.97 -3.51
N TYR A 96 -1.74 6.26 -4.80
CA TYR A 96 -1.12 7.37 -5.50
C TYR A 96 -2.04 8.60 -5.49
N ASP A 97 -3.33 8.40 -5.74
CA ASP A 97 -4.32 9.47 -5.87
C ASP A 97 -5.66 9.10 -5.25
N VAL A 98 -6.47 10.11 -4.93
CA VAL A 98 -7.82 9.96 -4.37
C VAL A 98 -8.82 10.80 -5.17
N TRP A 99 -10.05 10.31 -5.30
CA TRP A 99 -11.13 11.01 -5.97
C TRP A 99 -12.48 10.74 -5.27
N PRO A 100 -13.37 11.73 -5.11
CA PRO A 100 -13.15 13.16 -5.36
C PRO A 100 -12.09 13.76 -4.39
N LEU A 101 -11.50 14.89 -4.77
CA LEU A 101 -10.47 15.55 -3.95
C LEU A 101 -11.02 16.17 -2.65
N SER A 102 -12.33 16.36 -2.56
CA SER A 102 -13.04 16.93 -1.42
C SER A 102 -14.18 16.00 -1.01
N GLY A 103 -14.30 15.77 0.30
CA GLY A 103 -15.25 14.81 0.85
C GLY A 103 -14.68 13.39 0.96
N PRO A 104 -15.52 12.40 1.29
CA PRO A 104 -15.12 11.00 1.30
C PRO A 104 -14.69 10.54 -0.12
N PRO A 105 -13.54 9.87 -0.27
CA PRO A 105 -13.11 9.37 -1.57
C PRO A 105 -13.94 8.15 -1.99
N ASP A 106 -14.42 8.18 -3.23
CA ASP A 106 -15.14 7.09 -3.90
C ASP A 106 -14.19 6.18 -4.70
N PHE A 107 -13.03 6.71 -5.10
CA PHE A 107 -12.01 5.99 -5.87
C PHE A 107 -10.60 6.32 -5.39
N TYR A 108 -9.73 5.32 -5.47
CA TYR A 108 -8.31 5.44 -5.22
C TYR A 108 -7.54 4.99 -6.43
N ARG A 109 -6.55 5.76 -6.85
CA ARG A 109 -5.56 5.28 -7.81
C ARG A 109 -4.52 4.48 -7.06
N VAL A 110 -4.45 3.20 -7.35
CA VAL A 110 -3.64 2.25 -6.59
C VAL A 110 -2.55 1.62 -7.44
N GLY A 111 -1.55 1.05 -6.77
CA GLY A 111 -0.54 0.25 -7.42
C GLY A 111 0.40 -0.43 -6.44
N ASN A 112 1.46 -1.05 -6.94
CA ASN A 112 2.51 -1.64 -6.13
C ASN A 112 3.85 -1.22 -6.71
N ARG A 113 4.52 -0.24 -6.09
CA ARG A 113 5.72 0.46 -6.61
C ARG A 113 5.53 1.23 -7.92
N ARG A 114 4.50 0.92 -8.71
CA ARG A 114 4.01 1.67 -9.87
C ARG A 114 2.48 1.72 -9.87
N PRO A 115 1.85 2.79 -10.38
CA PRO A 115 0.39 2.83 -10.54
C PRO A 115 -0.11 1.70 -11.47
N ILE A 116 -1.24 1.10 -11.10
CA ILE A 116 -1.97 0.10 -11.90
C ILE A 116 -3.21 0.77 -12.50
N GLY A 117 -4.10 1.32 -11.66
CA GLY A 117 -5.32 1.99 -12.11
C GLY A 117 -6.17 2.51 -10.95
N TRP A 118 -7.35 3.04 -11.28
CA TRP A 118 -8.34 3.51 -10.33
C TRP A 118 -9.27 2.38 -9.88
N VAL A 119 -9.43 2.23 -8.58
CA VAL A 119 -10.23 1.20 -7.91
C VAL A 119 -11.28 1.86 -7.04
N ASN A 120 -12.45 1.23 -6.90
CA ASN A 120 -13.51 1.71 -6.04
C ASN A 120 -13.10 1.65 -4.56
N ALA A 121 -13.46 2.67 -3.78
CA ALA A 121 -13.17 2.74 -2.36
C ALA A 121 -13.73 1.56 -1.55
N ASN A 122 -14.84 0.95 -2.00
CA ASN A 122 -15.44 -0.20 -1.34
C ASN A 122 -14.60 -1.49 -1.47
N ASP A 123 -13.73 -1.58 -2.47
CA ASP A 123 -12.83 -2.73 -2.68
C ASP A 123 -11.54 -2.60 -1.85
N LEU A 124 -11.40 -1.52 -1.07
CA LEU A 124 -10.18 -1.13 -0.39
C LEU A 124 -10.45 -0.83 1.09
N LEU A 125 -9.54 -1.31 1.94
CA LEU A 125 -9.43 -0.86 3.32
C LEU A 125 -8.17 0.00 3.46
N PRO A 126 -8.28 1.33 3.66
CA PRO A 126 -7.15 2.18 4.00
C PRO A 126 -6.49 1.65 5.28
N TRP A 127 -5.28 1.13 5.15
CA TRP A 127 -4.60 0.44 6.23
C TRP A 127 -3.09 0.59 6.05
N GLU A 128 -2.59 1.70 6.58
CA GLU A 128 -1.21 2.17 6.36
C GLU A 128 -0.17 1.35 7.15
N THR A 129 -0.63 0.68 8.20
CA THR A 129 0.18 -0.14 9.10
C THR A 129 -0.25 -1.61 9.02
N ARG A 130 0.47 -2.46 9.75
CA ARG A 130 0.06 -3.85 10.03
C ARG A 130 -0.52 -4.00 11.44
N LEU A 131 -0.77 -2.89 12.13
CA LEU A 131 -1.31 -2.92 13.49
C LEU A 131 -2.71 -3.48 13.49
N VAL A 132 -2.91 -4.48 14.35
CA VAL A 132 -4.18 -5.12 14.63
C VAL A 132 -4.37 -5.19 16.14
N VAL A 133 -5.63 -5.27 16.57
CA VAL A 133 -5.98 -5.51 17.97
C VAL A 133 -6.99 -6.65 18.10
N HIS A 134 -6.87 -7.45 19.15
CA HIS A 134 -7.95 -8.33 19.57
C HIS A 134 -8.94 -7.55 20.44
N VAL A 135 -10.23 -7.71 20.16
CA VAL A 135 -11.27 -7.11 21.02
C VAL A 135 -11.25 -7.80 22.38
N PRO A 136 -11.28 -7.06 23.50
CA PRO A 136 -11.38 -7.66 24.82
C PRO A 136 -12.71 -8.43 24.95
N ASP A 137 -12.68 -9.57 25.67
CA ASP A 137 -13.86 -10.46 25.86
C ASP A 137 -15.02 -9.77 26.60
N ASP A 138 -14.76 -8.65 27.28
CA ASP A 138 -15.73 -7.91 28.08
C ASP A 138 -16.64 -7.02 27.23
N GLY A 139 -17.47 -7.63 26.38
CA GLY A 139 -18.87 -7.27 26.10
C GLY A 139 -19.25 -5.83 25.73
N SER A 140 -18.33 -4.90 25.56
CA SER A 140 -18.60 -3.49 25.30
C SER A 140 -18.32 -3.12 23.86
N ALA A 141 -18.83 -3.93 22.94
CA ALA A 141 -19.46 -3.38 21.75
C ALA A 141 -20.80 -2.78 22.19
N ALA A 142 -20.74 -1.60 22.82
CA ALA A 142 -21.92 -0.84 23.18
C ALA A 142 -22.57 -0.26 21.92
N ALA A 143 -23.39 -1.07 21.26
CA ALA A 143 -24.61 -0.75 20.51
C ALA A 143 -24.92 -1.92 19.57
N ASP A 144 -25.71 -2.87 20.07
CA ASP A 144 -26.66 -3.75 19.34
C ASP A 144 -26.79 -5.11 20.02
N ALA A 145 -27.30 -5.11 21.26
CA ALA A 145 -27.76 -6.32 21.92
C ALA A 145 -29.29 -6.36 21.88
N ARG A 146 -29.84 -6.86 20.77
CA ARG A 146 -31.13 -7.55 20.80
C ARG A 146 -30.92 -8.98 20.32
N ALA A 147 -31.17 -9.90 21.25
CA ALA A 147 -31.43 -11.32 21.09
C ALA A 147 -30.26 -12.23 20.67
N SER A 148 -29.71 -12.98 21.64
CA SER A 148 -29.97 -14.42 21.76
C SER A 148 -29.03 -15.03 22.81
N ASN A 149 -29.59 -15.56 23.90
CA ASN A 149 -28.87 -16.27 24.96
C ASN A 149 -28.58 -17.70 24.51
N ASP A 150 -27.56 -17.88 23.67
CA ASP A 150 -26.98 -19.19 23.43
C ASP A 150 -25.57 -19.04 22.82
N HIS A 151 -24.58 -18.69 23.64
CA HIS A 151 -23.17 -18.66 23.20
C HIS A 151 -22.31 -19.53 24.12
N ARG A 152 -22.04 -20.75 23.63
CA ARG A 152 -20.85 -21.51 24.04
C ARG A 152 -19.60 -20.67 23.74
N PRO A 153 -18.60 -20.60 24.63
CA PRO A 153 -17.33 -19.95 24.34
C PRO A 153 -16.52 -20.85 23.41
N THR A 154 -16.75 -20.71 22.12
CA THR A 154 -15.90 -21.24 21.06
C THR A 154 -15.65 -20.09 20.12
N THR A 155 -14.41 -19.58 20.04
CA THR A 155 -13.74 -19.14 18.79
C THR A 155 -12.55 -18.23 19.10
N SER A 156 -11.46 -18.43 18.35
CA SER A 156 -10.34 -17.50 18.19
C SER A 156 -10.84 -16.05 18.11
N ARG A 157 -10.32 -15.15 18.96
CA ARG A 157 -10.63 -13.71 18.86
C ARG A 157 -10.12 -13.21 17.49
N PRO A 158 -10.95 -12.56 16.66
CA PRO A 158 -10.50 -12.07 15.36
C PRO A 158 -9.61 -10.82 15.54
N ALA A 159 -8.46 -10.80 14.89
CA ALA A 159 -7.60 -9.63 14.81
C ALA A 159 -8.26 -8.51 13.98
N LEU A 160 -8.45 -7.33 14.56
CA LEU A 160 -9.11 -6.20 13.89
C LEU A 160 -8.08 -5.16 13.44
N PRO A 161 -8.04 -4.78 12.15
CA PRO A 161 -7.17 -3.73 11.63
C PRO A 161 -7.39 -2.41 12.35
N VAL A 162 -6.29 -1.81 12.80
CA VAL A 162 -6.29 -0.45 13.34
C VAL A 162 -6.26 0.55 12.18
N LEU A 163 -7.30 1.38 12.09
CA LEU A 163 -7.47 2.37 11.02
C LEU A 163 -6.95 3.75 11.44
N SER A 164 -7.31 4.17 12.66
CA SER A 164 -6.92 5.45 13.23
C SER A 164 -6.88 5.37 14.76
N TRP A 165 -6.27 6.35 15.41
CA TRP A 165 -6.26 6.46 16.87
C TRP A 165 -6.27 7.92 17.31
N THR A 166 -6.78 8.12 18.52
CA THR A 166 -6.76 9.37 19.27
C THR A 166 -5.98 9.16 20.58
N ALA A 167 -6.00 10.14 21.48
CA ALA A 167 -5.39 10.00 22.81
C ALA A 167 -6.07 8.92 23.67
N ASP A 168 -7.37 8.64 23.42
CA ASP A 168 -8.20 7.80 24.31
C ASP A 168 -8.84 6.60 23.60
N SER A 169 -8.85 6.57 22.27
CA SER A 169 -9.50 5.53 21.49
C SER A 169 -8.71 5.10 20.26
N VAL A 170 -8.95 3.87 19.82
CA VAL A 170 -8.50 3.33 18.54
C VAL A 170 -9.73 2.97 17.70
N GLU A 171 -9.74 3.39 16.45
CA GLU A 171 -10.78 3.02 15.48
C GLU A 171 -10.31 1.77 14.73
N VAL A 172 -11.13 0.72 14.76
CA VAL A 172 -10.81 -0.56 14.12
C VAL A 172 -11.84 -0.96 13.08
N ALA A 173 -11.42 -1.69 12.05
CA ALA A 173 -12.32 -2.34 11.11
C ALA A 173 -12.83 -3.65 11.71
N ARG A 174 -14.16 -3.80 11.81
CA ARG A 174 -14.78 -5.09 12.15
C ARG A 174 -15.04 -5.86 10.87
N TRP A 175 -14.54 -7.09 10.80
CA TRP A 175 -14.84 -7.97 9.68
C TRP A 175 -16.31 -8.38 9.66
N ASP A 176 -16.84 -8.61 8.47
CA ASP A 176 -18.07 -9.35 8.30
C ASP A 176 -17.84 -10.79 8.76
N GLU A 177 -18.69 -11.29 9.67
CA GLU A 177 -18.60 -12.66 10.19
C GLU A 177 -18.89 -13.71 9.12
N ALA A 178 -19.72 -13.37 8.13
CA ALA A 178 -20.02 -14.25 7.01
C ALA A 178 -18.88 -14.28 5.97
N LEU A 179 -18.11 -13.20 5.88
CA LEU A 179 -17.03 -13.01 4.91
C LEU A 179 -15.77 -12.43 5.58
N PRO A 180 -15.18 -13.15 6.56
CA PRO A 180 -14.04 -12.65 7.31
C PRO A 180 -12.89 -12.37 6.36
N TRP A 181 -12.24 -11.22 6.54
CA TRP A 181 -11.11 -10.78 5.73
C TRP A 181 -11.44 -10.47 4.25
N GLN A 182 -12.73 -10.49 3.88
CA GLN A 182 -13.18 -10.09 2.54
C GLN A 182 -14.11 -8.89 2.59
N ALA A 183 -14.88 -8.73 3.68
CA ALA A 183 -15.75 -7.58 3.84
C ALA A 183 -15.60 -7.01 5.25
N VAL A 184 -15.70 -5.69 5.36
CA VAL A 184 -15.75 -4.97 6.63
C VAL A 184 -17.20 -4.63 6.90
N SER A 185 -17.74 -5.08 8.03
CA SER A 185 -19.13 -4.82 8.45
C SER A 185 -19.31 -3.42 9.04
N GLY A 186 -18.22 -2.81 9.51
CA GLY A 186 -18.24 -1.45 10.02
C GLY A 186 -16.93 -1.05 10.69
N ARG A 187 -16.93 0.16 11.27
CA ARG A 187 -15.84 0.69 12.09
C ARG A 187 -16.29 0.80 13.53
N VAL A 188 -15.43 0.38 14.45
CA VAL A 188 -15.75 0.36 15.88
C VAL A 188 -14.66 1.13 16.64
N PRO A 189 -15.03 2.12 17.47
CA PRO A 189 -14.08 2.73 18.39
C PRO A 189 -13.88 1.83 19.63
N ILE A 190 -12.64 1.53 19.98
CA ILE A 190 -12.26 0.83 21.20
C ILE A 190 -11.49 1.80 22.09
N ARG A 191 -11.81 1.86 23.38
CA ARG A 191 -11.06 2.68 24.33
C ARG A 191 -9.68 2.08 24.56
N LEU A 192 -8.63 2.90 24.48
CA LEU A 192 -7.25 2.44 24.72
C LEU A 192 -7.08 1.86 26.13
N ALA A 193 -7.78 2.41 27.12
CA ALA A 193 -7.76 1.90 28.50
C ALA A 193 -8.37 0.49 28.67
N ALA A 194 -9.14 0.01 27.68
CA ALA A 194 -9.70 -1.34 27.68
C ALA A 194 -8.77 -2.37 27.00
N LEU A 195 -7.72 -1.91 26.32
CA LEU A 195 -6.76 -2.77 25.62
C LEU A 195 -5.56 -3.06 26.50
N ARG A 196 -5.22 -4.33 26.64
CA ARG A 196 -4.01 -4.78 27.33
C ARG A 196 -2.85 -4.87 26.33
N PRO A 197 -1.58 -4.84 26.77
CA PRO A 197 -0.43 -4.93 25.88
C PRO A 197 -0.46 -6.14 24.94
N GLU A 198 -0.95 -7.29 25.42
CA GLU A 198 -1.09 -8.52 24.64
C GLU A 198 -2.19 -8.47 23.57
N ASP A 199 -3.14 -7.56 23.71
CA ASP A 199 -4.22 -7.39 22.74
C ASP A 199 -3.72 -6.64 21.49
N TRP A 200 -2.56 -5.96 21.57
CA TRP A 200 -1.90 -5.31 20.44
C TRP A 200 -0.96 -6.25 19.70
N GLY A 201 -1.05 -6.24 18.37
CA GLY A 201 -0.16 -7.03 17.55
C GLY A 201 0.04 -6.46 16.16
N VAL A 202 0.81 -7.22 15.39
CA VAL A 202 1.00 -6.99 13.97
C VAL A 202 0.61 -8.24 13.21
N TRP A 203 0.06 -8.03 12.03
CA TRP A 203 -0.06 -9.11 11.07
C TRP A 203 1.21 -9.28 10.27
N ILE A 204 1.79 -10.47 10.40
CA ILE A 204 2.97 -10.87 9.67
C ILE A 204 2.66 -12.07 8.80
N SER A 205 3.30 -12.14 7.65
CA SER A 205 3.36 -13.36 6.85
C SER A 205 4.46 -14.29 7.34
N ARG A 206 4.37 -15.57 6.96
CA ARG A 206 5.43 -16.54 7.31
C ARG A 206 6.82 -16.13 6.79
N PRO A 207 6.99 -15.63 5.55
CA PRO A 207 8.28 -15.09 5.10
C PRO A 207 8.79 -13.90 5.93
N GLU A 208 7.88 -13.04 6.40
CA GLU A 208 8.22 -11.93 7.29
C GLU A 208 8.65 -12.41 8.67
N LEU A 209 8.00 -13.44 9.23
CA LEU A 209 8.41 -14.09 10.48
C LEU A 209 9.84 -14.65 10.37
N LEU A 210 10.16 -15.34 9.28
CA LEU A 210 11.51 -15.86 9.03
C LEU A 210 12.53 -14.73 8.84
N SER A 211 12.11 -13.60 8.28
CA SER A 211 12.97 -12.41 8.16
C SER A 211 13.19 -11.74 9.51
N LEU A 212 12.17 -11.71 10.36
CA LEU A 212 12.25 -11.23 11.73
C LEU A 212 13.21 -12.09 12.56
N LEU A 213 13.07 -13.42 12.55
CA LEU A 213 13.96 -14.36 13.24
C LEU A 213 15.43 -14.17 12.85
N ARG A 214 15.71 -13.92 11.55
CA ARG A 214 17.06 -13.64 11.07
C ARG A 214 17.63 -12.32 11.63
N ARG A 215 16.78 -11.30 11.79
CA ARG A 215 17.17 -9.97 12.29
C ARG A 215 17.32 -9.93 13.82
N THR A 216 16.56 -10.74 14.55
CA THR A 216 16.57 -10.76 16.02
C THR A 216 17.55 -11.75 16.62
N GLY A 217 18.25 -12.54 15.80
CA GLY A 217 19.23 -13.56 16.22
C GLY A 217 20.39 -13.04 17.09
N PRO A 218 21.35 -13.91 17.48
CA PRO A 218 22.36 -13.62 18.51
C PRO A 218 23.28 -12.43 18.19
N ASN A 219 23.47 -12.11 16.91
CA ASN A 219 24.23 -10.96 16.43
C ASN A 219 23.34 -10.10 15.52
N PRO A 220 22.42 -9.30 16.08
CA PRO A 220 21.48 -8.53 15.28
C PRO A 220 22.22 -7.41 14.55
N GLY A 221 22.04 -7.34 13.22
CA GLY A 221 22.64 -6.27 12.40
C GLY A 221 21.91 -4.92 12.51
N GLU A 222 20.77 -4.87 13.21
CA GLU A 222 19.90 -3.70 13.32
C GLU A 222 19.31 -3.58 14.75
N PRO A 223 19.11 -2.37 15.29
CA PRO A 223 18.52 -2.20 16.61
C PRO A 223 17.11 -2.78 16.71
N ALA A 224 16.79 -3.39 17.86
CA ALA A 224 15.48 -3.97 18.17
C ALA A 224 14.29 -3.05 17.84
N LYS A 225 14.36 -1.79 18.29
CA LYS A 225 13.33 -0.76 18.03
C LYS A 225 13.07 -0.56 16.53
N THR A 226 14.12 -0.60 15.71
CA THR A 226 14.00 -0.43 14.25
C THR A 226 13.38 -1.67 13.62
N THR A 227 13.74 -2.87 14.09
CA THR A 227 13.10 -4.13 13.68
C THR A 227 11.61 -4.16 14.00
N ARG A 228 11.21 -3.72 15.21
CA ARG A 228 9.80 -3.57 15.60
C ARG A 228 9.07 -2.60 14.68
N LEU A 229 9.67 -1.44 14.41
CA LEU A 229 9.09 -0.44 13.50
C LEU A 229 8.88 -1.00 12.09
N ARG A 230 9.83 -1.78 11.57
CA ARG A 230 9.67 -2.47 10.26
C ARG A 230 8.51 -3.45 10.26
N ALA A 231 8.29 -4.19 11.35
CA ALA A 231 7.16 -5.09 11.47
C ALA A 231 5.84 -4.34 11.38
N ILE A 232 5.69 -3.26 12.16
CA ILE A 232 4.50 -2.40 12.16
C ILE A 232 4.23 -1.79 10.77
N LEU A 233 5.27 -1.43 10.03
CA LEU A 233 5.15 -0.82 8.69
C LEU A 233 5.02 -1.86 7.55
N GLY A 234 5.09 -3.16 7.86
CA GLY A 234 5.11 -4.23 6.85
C GLY A 234 6.33 -4.15 5.92
N ARG A 235 7.51 -3.86 6.48
CA ARG A 235 8.78 -3.67 5.76
C ARG A 235 9.89 -4.62 6.24
N LEU A 236 9.53 -5.75 6.83
CA LEU A 236 10.50 -6.75 7.31
C LEU A 236 11.29 -7.39 6.17
N SER A 237 10.63 -7.60 5.02
CA SER A 237 11.22 -8.16 3.80
C SER A 237 11.90 -7.11 2.90
N ASP A 238 11.86 -5.82 3.25
CA ASP A 238 12.57 -4.77 2.50
C ASP A 238 14.00 -4.66 3.02
N ASP A 239 15.00 -4.94 2.18
CA ASP A 239 16.41 -4.86 2.60
C ASP A 239 16.90 -3.41 2.77
N ARG A 240 16.16 -2.42 2.26
CA ARG A 240 16.54 -1.01 2.43
C ARG A 240 16.44 -0.59 3.90
N PRO A 241 17.47 0.06 4.47
CA PRO A 241 17.41 0.60 5.83
C PRO A 241 16.33 1.67 5.95
N LEU A 242 15.64 1.71 7.09
CA LEU A 242 14.77 2.85 7.41
C LEU A 242 15.66 4.06 7.69
N SER A 243 15.50 5.16 6.96
CA SER A 243 16.26 6.38 7.25
C SER A 243 15.84 6.96 8.61
N ALA A 244 16.74 7.70 9.27
CA ALA A 244 16.43 8.32 10.56
C ALA A 244 15.19 9.25 10.47
N LYS A 245 15.01 9.92 9.33
CA LYS A 245 13.85 10.76 9.06
C LYS A 245 12.56 9.95 8.98
N ASP A 246 12.58 8.82 8.28
CA ASP A 246 11.41 7.93 8.17
C ASP A 246 11.06 7.32 9.53
N GLN A 247 12.07 6.95 10.31
CA GLN A 247 11.88 6.44 11.66
C GLN A 247 11.22 7.47 12.56
N ALA A 248 11.72 8.71 12.58
CA ALA A 248 11.14 9.79 13.37
C ALA A 248 9.71 10.11 12.96
N ALA A 249 9.42 10.16 11.65
CA ALA A 249 8.08 10.41 11.13
C ALA A 249 7.10 9.29 11.52
N ALA A 250 7.50 8.03 11.40
CA ALA A 250 6.65 6.90 11.78
C ALA A 250 6.42 6.84 13.29
N ILE A 251 7.44 7.09 14.12
CA ILE A 251 7.31 7.13 15.58
C ILE A 251 6.37 8.26 16.02
N ALA A 252 6.45 9.43 15.38
CA ALA A 252 5.58 10.56 15.69
C ALA A 252 4.11 10.30 15.34
N PHE A 253 3.85 9.43 14.36
CA PHE A 253 2.50 9.05 13.95
C PHE A 253 1.91 7.98 14.88
N LEU A 254 2.70 6.96 15.23
CA LEU A 254 2.26 5.77 15.97
C LEU A 254 1.92 6.04 17.45
N PRO A 255 0.98 5.28 18.05
CA PRO A 255 0.62 5.43 19.46
C PRO A 255 1.81 5.11 20.37
N ALA A 256 1.98 5.86 21.47
CA ALA A 256 3.05 5.61 22.43
C ALA A 256 2.99 4.20 23.02
N GLN A 257 1.78 3.66 23.20
CA GLN A 257 1.49 2.31 23.71
C GLN A 257 2.14 1.21 22.86
N VAL A 258 2.29 1.43 21.54
CA VAL A 258 2.95 0.48 20.62
C VAL A 258 4.45 0.35 20.89
N PHE A 259 5.05 1.38 21.51
CA PHE A 259 6.46 1.42 21.86
C PHE A 259 6.72 1.18 23.35
N MET A 260 5.69 1.05 24.19
CA MET A 260 5.91 0.76 25.59
C MET A 260 6.48 -0.65 25.70
N PRO A 261 7.70 -0.82 26.25
CA PRO A 261 8.19 -2.15 26.55
C PRO A 261 7.26 -2.74 27.61
N GLU A 262 6.91 -4.02 27.48
CA GLU A 262 6.48 -4.76 28.66
C GLU A 262 7.60 -4.61 29.70
N GLY A 263 7.25 -4.28 30.94
CA GLY A 263 8.19 -4.01 32.04
C GLY A 263 9.14 -5.17 32.40
N ASN A 264 9.20 -6.23 31.59
CA ASN A 264 10.18 -7.30 31.71
C ASN A 264 11.40 -7.03 30.84
N LEU A 265 12.42 -6.47 31.48
CA LEU A 265 13.82 -6.33 31.04
C LEU A 265 14.54 -7.65 30.66
N MET A 266 13.83 -8.78 30.57
CA MET A 266 14.40 -10.09 30.28
C MET A 266 14.27 -10.44 28.79
N SER A 267 15.23 -9.89 28.05
CA SER A 267 16.03 -10.57 27.02
C SER A 267 15.47 -10.68 25.59
N ILE A 268 16.26 -10.18 24.64
CA ILE A 268 16.21 -10.51 23.20
C ILE A 268 16.17 -12.04 22.97
N LEU A 269 16.75 -12.83 23.88
CA LEU A 269 16.65 -14.30 23.84
C LEU A 269 15.22 -14.79 24.09
N GLY A 270 14.48 -14.14 24.99
CA GLY A 270 13.06 -14.42 25.25
C GLY A 270 12.18 -14.08 24.05
N SER A 271 12.46 -12.98 23.34
CA SER A 271 11.79 -12.68 22.07
C SER A 271 12.13 -13.69 20.97
N ASN A 272 13.40 -14.10 20.83
CA ASN A 272 13.79 -15.11 19.84
C ASN A 272 13.12 -16.46 20.07
N GLU A 273 13.10 -16.92 21.33
CA GLU A 273 12.43 -18.16 21.68
C GLU A 273 10.93 -18.08 21.43
N SER A 274 10.30 -16.94 21.78
CA SER A 274 8.88 -16.69 21.49
C SER A 274 8.59 -16.73 19.98
N LEU A 275 9.40 -16.07 19.16
CA LEU A 275 9.27 -16.07 17.71
C LEU A 275 9.50 -17.46 17.11
N ALA A 276 10.45 -18.24 17.64
CA ALA A 276 10.70 -19.61 17.21
C ALA A 276 9.49 -20.50 17.49
N ARG A 277 8.90 -20.39 18.69
CA ARG A 277 7.66 -21.10 19.07
C ARG A 277 6.48 -20.70 18.19
N VAL A 278 6.36 -19.42 17.80
CA VAL A 278 5.33 -18.97 16.85
C VAL A 278 5.54 -19.61 15.47
N ASN A 279 6.79 -19.70 14.99
CA ASN A 279 7.08 -20.34 13.71
C ASN A 279 6.81 -21.85 13.71
N GLU A 280 7.12 -22.55 14.81
CA GLU A 280 6.81 -23.98 14.99
C GLU A 280 5.30 -24.23 15.04
N ASN A 281 4.57 -23.36 15.74
CA ASN A 281 3.12 -23.47 15.91
C ASN A 281 2.32 -22.60 14.92
N TRP A 282 2.90 -22.32 13.74
CA TRP A 282 2.31 -21.42 12.76
C TRP A 282 0.90 -21.87 12.38
N LYS A 283 -0.08 -21.01 12.62
CA LYS A 283 -1.51 -21.23 12.31
C LYS A 283 -2.06 -19.95 11.69
N PRO A 284 -2.22 -19.90 10.36
CA PRO A 284 -2.68 -18.68 9.71
C PRO A 284 -4.12 -18.36 10.10
N GLU A 285 -4.36 -17.10 10.44
CA GLU A 285 -5.69 -16.55 10.73
C GLU A 285 -6.36 -15.99 9.46
N ALA A 286 -5.53 -15.53 8.52
CA ALA A 286 -5.97 -15.03 7.24
C ALA A 286 -5.04 -15.52 6.12
N SER A 287 -5.55 -15.61 4.90
CA SER A 287 -4.77 -15.93 3.71
C SER A 287 -5.32 -15.17 2.53
N TRP A 288 -4.45 -14.51 1.77
CA TRP A 288 -4.81 -13.82 0.54
C TRP A 288 -3.66 -13.90 -0.47
N GLY A 289 -3.99 -14.08 -1.75
CA GLY A 289 -2.98 -14.16 -2.83
C GLY A 289 -1.93 -15.27 -2.63
N GLY A 290 -2.26 -16.35 -1.92
CA GLY A 290 -1.33 -17.43 -1.55
C GLY A 290 -0.38 -17.09 -0.39
N VAL A 291 -0.54 -15.94 0.25
CA VAL A 291 0.23 -15.53 1.43
C VAL A 291 -0.64 -15.65 2.67
N SER A 292 -0.16 -16.38 3.66
CA SER A 292 -0.82 -16.58 4.95
C SER A 292 -0.31 -15.58 5.98
N PHE A 293 -1.21 -15.06 6.81
CA PHE A 293 -0.95 -14.08 7.86
C PHE A 293 -1.40 -14.63 9.21
N GLN A 294 -0.67 -14.25 10.25
CA GLN A 294 -0.97 -14.58 11.63
C GLN A 294 -0.77 -13.33 12.50
N PHE A 295 -1.58 -13.21 13.55
CA PHE A 295 -1.34 -12.23 14.61
C PHE A 295 -0.06 -12.58 15.37
N LEU A 296 0.84 -11.60 15.43
CA LEU A 296 2.00 -11.64 16.33
C LEU A 296 1.84 -10.51 17.37
N PRO A 297 1.76 -10.83 18.68
CA PRO A 297 1.70 -9.82 19.73
C PRO A 297 2.91 -8.88 19.66
N LEU A 298 2.72 -7.59 19.95
CA LEU A 298 3.83 -6.63 20.02
C LEU A 298 4.83 -7.00 21.13
N SER A 299 4.39 -7.70 22.17
CA SER A 299 5.25 -8.22 23.23
C SER A 299 6.21 -9.32 22.77
N ALA A 300 5.88 -10.03 21.69
CA ALA A 300 6.78 -11.00 21.07
C ALA A 300 7.82 -10.34 20.14
N LEU A 301 7.65 -9.05 19.83
CA LEU A 301 8.63 -8.28 19.06
C LEU A 301 9.74 -7.74 19.98
N PRO A 302 10.99 -7.68 19.50
CA PRO A 302 12.12 -7.12 20.25
C PRO A 302 11.94 -5.62 20.56
#